data_AF-A0A8J4V9B6-F1
#
_entry.id   AF-A0A8J4V9B6-F1
#
_cell.length_a   1.000
_cell.length_b   1.000
_cell.length_c   1.000
_cell.angle_alpha   90.00
_cell.angle_beta   90.00
_cell.angle_gamma   90.00
#
_symmetry.space_group_name_H-M   'P 1'
#
loop_
_entity.id
_entity.type
_entity.pdbx_description
1 polymer ?
#
loop_
_entity_poly.entity_id
_entity_poly.type
_entity_poly.pdbx_seq_one_letter_code
_entity_poly.pdbx_strand_id
1 'polypeptide(L)'
;QLISTRPFKISLKINFSDGCGCWNTKVEFPVNFQVLADGINHDKDDVIQKLKKTAIQDQCCGQISLVERKNLLPPTKEISIYAIATDFVAYNAYLASTGLSEDIPKSSGYIMRRLKDNISTEMPLKKLKCC
;
A
#
# COMPACT_ATOMS: atom_id res chain seq x y z
N GLN A 1 -8.79 -33.97 -16.29
CA GLN A 1 -8.18 -32.64 -16.50
C GLN A 1 -6.87 -32.62 -15.72
N LEU A 2 -5.71 -32.56 -16.37
CA LEU A 2 -4.41 -32.50 -15.70
C LEU A 2 -4.21 -31.07 -15.18
N ILE A 3 -4.37 -30.87 -13.87
CA ILE A 3 -4.05 -29.60 -13.23
C ILE A 3 -2.53 -29.47 -13.27
N SER A 4 -2.02 -28.45 -13.95
CA SER A 4 -0.59 -28.16 -13.94
C SER A 4 -0.16 -27.85 -12.51
N THR A 5 0.71 -28.69 -11.94
CA THR A 5 1.28 -28.50 -10.59
C THR A 5 2.60 -27.74 -10.60
N ARG A 6 3.00 -27.20 -11.76
CA ARG A 6 4.22 -26.43 -11.91
C ARG A 6 4.15 -25.16 -11.05
N PRO A 7 5.19 -24.85 -10.25
CA PRO A 7 5.23 -23.62 -9.50
C PRO A 7 5.11 -22.39 -10.40
N PHE A 8 4.41 -21.37 -9.93
CA PHE A 8 4.25 -20.09 -10.64
C PHE A 8 4.22 -18.94 -9.64
N LYS A 9 4.31 -17.70 -10.12
CA LYS A 9 4.16 -16.50 -9.29
C LYS A 9 2.88 -15.77 -9.66
N ILE A 10 2.09 -15.42 -8.67
CA ILE A 10 0.98 -14.46 -8.80
C ILE A 10 1.52 -13.08 -8.42
N SER A 11 1.22 -12.07 -9.23
CA SER A 11 1.58 -10.68 -8.98
C SER A 11 0.32 -9.86 -8.83
N LEU A 12 0.04 -9.35 -7.62
CA LEU A 12 -1.08 -8.46 -7.35
C LEU A 12 -0.59 -7.02 -7.32
N LYS A 13 -1.15 -6.17 -8.18
CA LYS A 13 -0.95 -4.73 -8.15
C LYS A 13 -2.10 -4.07 -7.39
N ILE A 14 -1.79 -3.35 -6.31
CA ILE A 14 -2.77 -2.63 -5.49
C ILE A 14 -2.62 -1.15 -5.82
N ASN A 15 -3.65 -0.54 -6.41
CA ASN A 15 -3.66 0.89 -6.67
C ASN A 15 -4.18 1.64 -5.44
N PHE A 16 -3.52 2.74 -5.11
CA PHE A 16 -3.92 3.63 -4.03
C PHE A 16 -4.76 4.79 -4.56
N SER A 17 -5.40 5.51 -3.64
CA SER A 17 -6.13 6.72 -3.98
C SER A 17 -5.16 7.90 -4.19
N ASP A 18 -5.66 8.96 -4.84
CA ASP A 18 -4.88 10.18 -5.14
C ASP A 18 -4.34 10.91 -3.89
N GLY A 19 -4.80 10.54 -2.69
CA GLY A 19 -4.30 11.06 -1.43
C GLY A 19 -3.05 10.35 -0.92
N CYS A 20 -2.59 9.27 -1.56
CA CYS A 20 -1.40 8.53 -1.16
C CYS A 20 -0.15 9.05 -1.85
N GLY A 21 1.00 9.00 -1.17
CA GLY A 21 2.30 9.39 -1.73
C GLY A 21 2.75 8.53 -2.92
N CYS A 22 2.29 7.28 -2.97
CA CYS A 22 2.48 6.34 -4.08
C CYS A 22 1.14 6.04 -4.77
N TRP A 23 1.19 5.75 -6.07
CA TRP A 23 0.00 5.39 -6.83
C TRP A 23 -0.38 3.92 -6.73
N ASN A 24 0.60 3.06 -6.46
CA ASN A 24 0.38 1.63 -6.32
C ASN A 24 1.52 0.95 -5.57
N THR A 25 1.30 -0.29 -5.16
CA THR A 25 2.33 -1.23 -4.75
C THR A 25 2.07 -2.58 -5.40
N LYS A 26 3.07 -3.47 -5.36
CA LYS A 26 2.99 -4.82 -5.92
C LYS A 26 3.31 -5.85 -4.85
N VAL A 27 2.49 -6.90 -4.79
CA VAL A 27 2.70 -8.08 -3.93
C VAL A 27 2.94 -9.29 -4.82
N GLU A 28 4.05 -10.01 -4.60
CA GLU A 28 4.35 -11.25 -5.31
C GLU A 28 4.11 -12.46 -4.41
N PHE A 29 3.34 -13.42 -4.90
CA PHE A 29 3.01 -14.66 -4.20
C PHE A 29 3.54 -15.85 -5.01
N PRO A 30 4.58 -16.57 -4.54
CA PRO A 30 4.94 -17.84 -5.13
C PRO A 30 3.86 -18.88 -4.79
N VAL A 31 3.36 -19.59 -5.80
CA VAL A 31 2.39 -20.67 -5.64
C VAL A 31 3.06 -21.98 -6.02
N ASN A 32 3.08 -22.92 -5.07
CA ASN A 32 3.53 -24.28 -5.28
C ASN A 32 2.53 -25.25 -4.62
N PHE A 33 1.88 -26.09 -5.43
CA PHE A 33 0.90 -27.06 -4.93
C PHE A 33 1.54 -28.31 -4.31
N GLN A 34 2.84 -28.53 -4.52
CA GLN A 34 3.56 -29.70 -4.03
C GLN A 34 4.28 -29.42 -2.70
N VAL A 35 4.55 -28.16 -2.39
CA VAL A 35 5.32 -27.74 -1.21
C VAL A 35 4.58 -26.61 -0.50
N LEU A 36 4.26 -26.82 0.77
CA LEU A 36 3.74 -25.78 1.64
C LEU A 36 4.89 -24.85 2.06
N ALA A 37 4.72 -23.55 1.90
CA ALA A 37 5.67 -22.58 2.42
C ALA A 37 5.64 -22.58 3.95
N ASP A 38 6.76 -22.29 4.60
CA ASP A 38 6.79 -22.25 6.07
C ASP A 38 5.84 -21.20 6.63
N GLY A 39 5.25 -21.52 7.79
CA GLY A 39 4.44 -20.59 8.55
C GLY A 39 5.27 -19.42 9.05
N ILE A 40 4.72 -18.21 8.96
CA ILE A 40 5.35 -16.98 9.42
C ILE A 40 4.41 -16.29 10.41
N ASN A 41 4.94 -15.81 11.51
CA ASN A 41 4.19 -15.03 12.48
C ASN A 41 5.14 -14.01 13.12
N HIS A 42 5.26 -12.86 12.48
CA HIS A 42 6.01 -11.73 13.03
C HIS A 42 5.10 -10.92 13.96
N ASP A 43 5.72 -10.31 14.98
CA ASP A 43 5.02 -9.31 15.78
C ASP A 43 4.57 -8.15 14.87
N LYS A 44 3.29 -7.81 14.97
CA LYS A 44 2.66 -6.84 14.06
C LYS A 44 3.22 -5.44 14.29
N ASP A 45 3.45 -5.08 15.55
CA ASP A 45 3.92 -3.76 15.92
C ASP A 45 5.38 -3.58 15.48
N ASP A 46 6.22 -4.60 15.66
CA ASP A 46 7.60 -4.59 15.16
C ASP A 46 7.66 -4.41 13.64
N VAL A 47 6.82 -5.13 12.88
CA VAL A 47 6.76 -4.98 11.42
C VAL A 47 6.29 -3.58 11.03
N ILE A 48 5.27 -3.04 11.69
CA ILE A 48 4.74 -1.70 11.42
C ILE A 48 5.79 -0.64 11.76
N GLN A 49 6.47 -0.74 12.91
CA GLN A 49 7.51 0.22 13.30
C GLN A 49 8.70 0.17 12.34
N LYS A 50 9.11 -1.03 11.91
CA LYS A 50 10.16 -1.18 10.89
C LYS A 50 9.76 -0.53 9.58
N LEU A 51 8.56 -0.84 9.06
CA LEU A 51 8.06 -0.24 7.83
C LEU A 51 7.98 1.29 7.91
N LYS A 52 7.47 1.82 9.02
CA LYS A 52 7.41 3.26 9.25
C LYS A 52 8.80 3.89 9.26
N LYS A 53 9.74 3.32 10.01
CA LYS A 53 11.12 3.81 10.09
C LYS A 53 11.78 3.82 8.71
N THR A 54 11.68 2.71 7.98
CA THR A 54 12.26 2.59 6.64
C THR A 54 11.61 3.58 5.66
N ALA A 55 10.28 3.72 5.68
CA ALA A 55 9.58 4.69 4.82
C ALA A 55 10.04 6.14 5.07
N ILE A 56 10.23 6.52 6.34
CA ILE A 56 10.74 7.85 6.73
C ILE A 56 12.21 8.03 6.32
N GLN A 57 13.06 7.03 6.58
CA GLN A 57 14.50 7.08 6.29
C GLN A 57 14.77 7.15 4.78
N ASP A 58 14.08 6.31 4.02
CA ASP A 58 14.27 6.21 2.57
C ASP A 58 13.47 7.27 1.79
N GLN A 59 12.60 8.02 2.49
CA GLN A 59 11.62 8.94 1.88
C GLN A 59 10.85 8.23 0.75
N CYS A 60 10.32 7.05 1.08
CA CYS A 60 9.85 6.04 0.14
C CYS A 60 8.54 5.45 0.67
N CYS A 61 7.43 5.74 0.00
CA CYS A 61 6.11 5.19 0.29
C CYS A 61 5.82 3.93 -0.54
N GLY A 62 4.83 3.15 -0.14
CA GLY A 62 4.41 1.92 -0.84
C GLY A 62 5.20 0.68 -0.42
N GLN A 63 6.06 0.80 0.60
CA GLN A 63 6.83 -0.31 1.14
C GLN A 63 5.91 -1.37 1.73
N ILE A 64 6.23 -2.64 1.49
CA ILE A 64 5.43 -3.80 1.90
C ILE A 64 6.27 -4.78 2.71
N SER A 65 5.66 -5.40 3.71
CA SER A 65 6.26 -6.51 4.45
C SER A 65 5.24 -7.61 4.73
N LEU A 66 5.68 -8.86 4.64
CA LEU A 66 4.92 -10.01 5.10
C LEU A 66 4.90 -10.00 6.64
N VAL A 67 3.71 -10.13 7.21
CA VAL A 67 3.49 -10.14 8.66
C VAL A 67 3.24 -11.56 9.12
N GLU A 68 2.36 -12.25 8.41
CA GLU A 68 1.88 -13.57 8.81
C GLU A 68 1.68 -14.45 7.58
N ARG A 69 2.03 -15.72 7.68
CA ARG A 69 1.64 -16.78 6.75
C ARG A 69 1.14 -17.97 7.56
N LYS A 70 -0.11 -18.39 7.31
CA LYS A 70 -0.71 -19.58 7.90
C LYS A 70 -1.07 -20.58 6.81
N ASN A 71 -0.70 -21.84 7.03
CA ASN A 71 -1.19 -22.97 6.24
C ASN A 71 -2.27 -23.67 7.06
N LEU A 72 -3.45 -23.83 6.46
CA LEU A 72 -4.56 -24.55 7.04
C LEU A 72 -4.62 -25.94 6.43
N LEU A 73 -4.79 -26.94 7.30
CA LEU A 73 -4.94 -28.36 6.96
C LEU A 73 -6.33 -28.66 6.35
N PRO A 74 -6.54 -29.85 5.74
CA PRO A 74 -7.27 -29.99 4.47
C PRO A 74 -8.70 -29.43 4.39
N PRO A 75 -9.07 -28.84 3.23
CA PRO A 75 -8.24 -28.65 2.03
C PRO A 75 -7.14 -27.60 2.25
N THR A 76 -5.94 -27.89 1.75
CA THR A 76 -4.74 -27.06 1.98
C THR A 76 -4.96 -25.63 1.51
N LYS A 77 -5.00 -24.69 2.46
CA LYS A 77 -5.20 -23.26 2.19
C LYS A 77 -4.07 -22.45 2.81
N GLU A 78 -3.42 -21.61 2.01
CA GLU A 78 -2.47 -20.61 2.50
C GLU A 78 -3.17 -19.26 2.68
N ILE A 79 -2.93 -18.60 3.82
CA ILE A 79 -3.36 -17.23 4.11
C ILE A 79 -2.11 -16.43 4.45
N SER A 80 -1.88 -15.33 3.73
CA SER A 80 -0.79 -14.40 4.02
C SER A 80 -1.33 -13.02 4.33
N ILE A 81 -0.80 -12.37 5.38
CA ILE A 81 -1.12 -11.00 5.80
C ILE A 81 0.09 -10.12 5.53
N TYR A 82 -0.12 -9.03 4.81
CA TYR A 82 0.92 -8.04 4.51
C TYR A 82 0.58 -6.69 5.14
N ALA A 83 1.61 -5.98 5.58
CA ALA A 83 1.53 -4.59 5.99
C ALA A 83 2.13 -3.71 4.89
N ILE A 84 1.50 -2.56 4.64
CA ILE A 84 1.94 -1.58 3.64
C ILE A 84 2.07 -0.23 4.34
N ALA A 85 3.19 0.45 4.16
CA ALA A 85 3.39 1.83 4.60
C ALA A 85 3.25 2.78 3.41
N THR A 86 2.31 3.72 3.49
CA THR A 86 2.16 4.82 2.53
C THR A 86 1.95 6.12 3.28
N ASP A 87 2.54 7.19 2.76
CA ASP A 87 2.26 8.54 3.23
C ASP A 87 0.92 9.03 2.67
N PHE A 88 0.32 10.00 3.37
CA PHE A 88 -0.85 10.74 2.87
C PHE A 88 -0.42 12.15 2.49
N VAL A 89 -0.73 12.56 1.26
CA VAL A 89 -0.58 13.94 0.82
C VAL A 89 -1.79 14.71 1.29
N ALA A 90 -1.61 15.58 2.30
CA ALA A 90 -2.68 16.45 2.77
C ALA A 90 -3.04 17.48 1.69
N TYR A 91 -4.29 17.46 1.23
CA TYR A 91 -4.81 18.36 0.18
C TYR A 91 -4.71 19.86 0.57
N ASN A 92 -4.63 20.17 1.86
CA ASN A 92 -4.47 21.56 2.34
C ASN A 92 -3.12 22.17 1.96
N ALA A 93 -2.04 21.37 1.88
CA ALA A 93 -0.74 21.85 1.43
C ALA A 93 -0.75 22.19 -0.07
N TYR A 94 -1.59 21.48 -0.84
CA TYR A 94 -1.81 21.76 -2.26
C TYR A 94 -2.52 23.10 -2.44
N LEU A 95 -3.63 23.36 -1.74
CA LEU A 95 -4.36 24.66 -1.79
C LEU A 95 -3.51 25.85 -1.31
N ALA A 96 -2.72 25.65 -0.25
CA ALA A 96 -1.80 26.68 0.24
C ALA A 96 -0.66 26.98 -0.76
N SER A 97 -0.23 25.99 -1.56
CA SER A 97 0.81 26.17 -2.58
C SER A 97 0.29 26.71 -3.92
N THR A 98 -1.00 26.54 -4.22
CA THR A 98 -1.64 27.01 -5.46
C THR A 98 -2.29 28.40 -5.33
N GLY A 99 -2.20 29.03 -4.16
CA GLY A 99 -2.76 30.37 -3.92
C GLY A 99 -4.29 30.42 -3.90
N LEU A 100 -4.97 29.27 -3.96
CA LEU A 100 -6.43 29.14 -3.89
C LEU A 100 -6.89 29.06 -2.42
N SER A 101 -6.40 29.98 -1.59
CA SER A 101 -6.82 30.10 -0.20
C SER A 101 -8.10 30.94 -0.14
N GLU A 102 -9.26 30.30 -0.39
CA GLU A 102 -10.50 30.82 0.19
C GLU A 102 -10.64 30.29 1.61
N ASP A 103 -10.93 31.20 2.54
CA ASP A 103 -11.01 30.97 3.98
C ASP A 103 -12.01 29.84 4.32
N ILE A 104 -11.50 28.66 4.69
CA ILE A 104 -12.33 27.56 5.19
C ILE A 104 -12.11 27.37 6.70
N PRO A 105 -13.17 27.27 7.52
CA PRO A 105 -13.08 27.29 8.99
C PRO A 105 -12.31 26.10 9.56
N LYS A 106 -11.52 26.37 10.60
CA LYS A 106 -10.86 25.37 11.46
C LYS A 106 -11.90 24.56 12.24
N SER A 107 -12.50 23.56 11.62
CA SER A 107 -13.37 22.60 12.29
C SER A 107 -12.74 21.22 12.30
N SER A 108 -12.36 20.78 13.50
CA SER A 108 -11.95 19.42 13.85
C SER A 108 -12.96 18.39 13.32
N GLY A 109 -12.53 17.48 12.46
CA GLY A 109 -13.36 16.38 11.98
C GLY A 109 -12.92 15.85 10.63
N TYR A 110 -12.25 14.70 10.65
CA TYR A 110 -11.78 13.97 9.48
C TYR A 110 -12.90 13.62 8.48
N ILE A 111 -12.51 13.58 7.21
CA ILE A 111 -13.20 13.07 6.00
C ILE A 111 -14.28 13.97 5.38
N MET A 112 -13.99 14.49 4.18
CA MET A 112 -15.01 14.57 3.13
C MET A 112 -14.38 14.51 1.72
N ARG A 113 -14.94 13.63 0.89
CA ARG A 113 -14.63 13.47 -0.54
C ARG A 113 -15.66 14.26 -1.35
N ARG A 114 -15.21 14.69 -2.55
CA ARG A 114 -15.92 15.21 -3.73
C ARG A 114 -16.03 16.73 -3.84
N LEU A 115 -15.29 17.26 -4.81
CA LEU A 115 -15.92 18.06 -5.85
C LEU A 115 -15.54 17.44 -7.20
N LYS A 116 -16.58 17.07 -7.97
CA LYS A 116 -16.49 16.94 -9.42
C LYS A 116 -15.89 18.26 -9.93
N ASP A 117 -14.83 18.20 -10.72
CA ASP A 117 -14.80 18.87 -12.02
C ASP A 117 -13.43 18.69 -12.67
N ASN A 118 -13.51 18.49 -13.99
CA ASN A 118 -12.41 18.29 -14.90
C ASN A 118 -11.42 19.46 -14.82
N ILE A 119 -10.26 19.26 -14.18
CA ILE A 119 -9.08 20.04 -14.51
C ILE A 119 -7.90 19.07 -14.61
N SER A 120 -7.61 18.71 -15.85
CA SER A 120 -6.33 18.20 -16.30
C SER A 120 -5.26 19.24 -15.99
N THR A 121 -4.52 19.05 -14.90
CA THR A 121 -3.18 19.64 -14.78
C THR A 121 -2.31 18.67 -14.00
N GLU A 122 -1.60 17.82 -14.74
CA GLU A 122 -0.45 17.13 -14.21
C GLU A 122 0.60 18.18 -13.81
N MET A 123 0.84 18.32 -12.50
CA MET A 123 2.03 18.98 -11.98
C MET A 123 2.78 18.00 -11.07
N PRO A 124 4.13 18.02 -11.11
CA PRO A 124 4.93 16.96 -10.54
C PRO A 124 4.89 17.05 -9.02
N LEU A 125 4.16 16.13 -8.37
CA LEU A 125 4.50 15.73 -7.00
C LEU A 125 6.01 15.45 -7.00
N LYS A 126 6.73 15.93 -5.97
CA LYS A 126 8.10 15.46 -5.71
C LYS A 126 8.04 13.94 -5.80
N LYS A 127 8.62 13.37 -6.87
CA LYS A 127 8.59 11.93 -7.13
C LYS A 127 9.25 11.28 -5.91
N LEU A 128 8.45 10.76 -4.99
CA LEU A 128 8.95 9.86 -3.98
C LEU A 128 9.63 8.73 -4.76
N LYS A 129 10.87 8.41 -4.38
CA LYS A 129 11.81 7.66 -5.22
C LYS A 129 11.34 6.22 -5.54
N CYS A 130 10.21 5.79 -5.00
CA CYS A 130 9.75 4.42 -5.06
C CYS A 130 8.26 4.30 -5.40
N CYS A 131 7.97 3.32 -6.26
CA CYS A 131 6.78 2.46 -6.29
C CYS A 131 7.25 1.09 -6.79
#